data_AF-I1CDX9-F1
#
_entry.id   AF-I1CDX9-F1
#
_cell.length_a   1.000
_cell.length_b   1.000
_cell.length_c   1.000
_cell.angle_alpha   90.00
_cell.angle_beta   90.00
_cell.angle_gamma   90.00
#
_symmetry.space_group_name_H-M   'P 1'
#
loop_
_entity.id
_entity.type
_entity.pdbx_description
1 polymer ?
#
loop_
_entity_poly.entity_id
_entity_poly.type
_entity_poly.pdbx_seq_one_letter_code
_entity_poly.pdbx_strand_id
1 'polypeptide(L)'
;MLFSLAFSFSLFLSSTLASPVAVQGFDFKGINTMISFGDSYTMRNINLTDLTYMCRDCTSAGGPNYVVYLEDYTKWVSWDLAFGGAPVNNALVHKSARSE
;
A
#
# COMPACT_ATOMS: atom_id res chain seq x y z
N MET A 1 38.65 -57.77 -33.07
CA MET A 1 37.29 -57.33 -32.73
C MET A 1 37.20 -57.17 -31.23
N LEU A 2 37.04 -55.93 -30.74
CA LEU A 2 36.23 -55.55 -29.58
C LEU A 2 36.45 -54.05 -29.34
N PHE A 3 35.52 -53.25 -29.87
CA PHE A 3 35.37 -51.84 -29.53
C PHE A 3 34.82 -51.77 -28.10
N SER A 4 35.46 -51.01 -27.22
CA SER A 4 34.87 -50.64 -25.93
C SER A 4 34.78 -49.12 -25.86
N LEU A 5 33.59 -48.60 -26.20
CA LEU A 5 33.22 -47.21 -25.97
C LEU A 5 33.03 -47.02 -24.45
N ALA A 6 33.96 -46.34 -23.79
CA ALA A 6 33.75 -45.86 -22.44
C ALA A 6 33.03 -44.50 -22.52
N PHE A 7 31.72 -44.52 -22.31
CA PHE A 7 30.89 -43.32 -22.21
C PHE A 7 31.00 -42.78 -20.77
N SER A 8 31.92 -41.85 -20.54
CA SER A 8 32.08 -41.19 -19.25
C SER A 8 31.00 -40.13 -19.07
N PHE A 9 29.96 -40.46 -18.30
CA PHE A 9 28.92 -39.53 -17.90
C PHE A 9 29.45 -38.65 -16.77
N SER A 10 29.99 -37.47 -17.10
CA SER A 10 30.38 -36.48 -16.08
C SER A 10 29.12 -35.95 -15.40
N LEU A 11 28.87 -36.41 -14.19
CA LEU A 11 27.85 -35.87 -13.31
C LEU A 11 28.32 -34.50 -12.81
N PHE A 12 27.98 -33.43 -13.53
CA PHE A 12 28.10 -32.07 -13.00
C PHE A 12 27.09 -31.92 -11.87
N LEU A 13 27.55 -32.10 -10.64
CA LEU A 13 26.80 -31.71 -9.45
C LEU A 13 26.81 -30.18 -9.39
N SER A 14 25.88 -29.55 -10.12
CA SER A 14 25.56 -28.13 -9.94
C SER A 14 25.01 -27.95 -8.53
N SER A 15 25.87 -27.60 -7.59
CA SER A 15 25.47 -27.02 -6.31
C SER A 15 24.80 -25.68 -6.60
N THR A 16 23.49 -25.70 -6.82
CA THR A 16 22.67 -24.50 -6.67
C THR A 16 22.77 -24.13 -5.20
N LEU A 17 23.70 -23.23 -4.88
CA LEU A 17 23.63 -22.40 -3.69
C LEU A 17 22.25 -21.77 -3.72
N ALA A 18 21.32 -22.35 -2.95
CA ALA A 18 20.12 -21.66 -2.53
C ALA A 18 20.62 -20.49 -1.69
N SER A 19 20.85 -19.35 -2.33
CA SER A 19 20.98 -18.09 -1.61
C SER A 19 19.75 -17.99 -0.72
N PRO A 20 19.88 -17.93 0.61
CA PRO A 20 18.73 -17.65 1.44
C PRO A 20 18.20 -16.31 0.94
N VAL A 21 16.95 -16.29 0.48
CA VAL A 21 16.23 -15.03 0.30
C VAL A 21 16.24 -14.43 1.69
N ALA A 22 17.15 -13.48 1.93
CA ALA A 22 17.14 -12.73 3.16
C ALA A 22 15.76 -12.10 3.21
N VAL A 23 14.92 -12.56 4.14
CA VAL A 23 13.72 -11.84 4.51
C VAL A 23 14.24 -10.54 5.08
N GLN A 24 14.41 -9.54 4.21
CA GLN A 24 14.77 -8.21 4.60
C GLN A 24 13.59 -7.75 5.46
N GLY A 25 13.81 -7.74 6.78
CA GLY A 25 12.80 -7.29 7.72
C GLY A 25 12.31 -5.92 7.29
N PHE A 26 11.00 -5.70 7.34
CA PHE A 26 10.43 -4.43 6.94
C PHE A 26 11.05 -3.30 7.78
N ASP A 27 11.67 -2.31 7.11
CA ASP A 27 12.32 -1.20 7.79
C ASP A 27 11.28 -0.16 8.21
N PHE A 28 10.79 -0.30 9.44
CA PHE A 28 9.86 0.66 10.02
C PHE A 28 10.46 2.06 10.21
N LYS A 29 11.79 2.20 10.26
CA LYS A 29 12.44 3.50 10.50
C LYS A 29 12.51 4.36 9.24
N GLY A 30 12.49 3.72 8.07
CA GLY A 30 12.50 4.40 6.77
C GLY A 30 11.15 4.99 6.35
N ILE A 31 10.07 4.73 7.11
CA ILE A 31 8.74 5.25 6.79
C ILE A 31 8.70 6.75 7.07
N ASN A 32 8.25 7.52 6.08
CA ASN A 32 8.10 8.97 6.18
C ASN A 32 6.83 9.49 5.50
N THR A 33 6.01 8.60 4.93
CA THR A 33 4.83 8.93 4.15
C THR A 33 3.69 8.01 4.53
N MET A 34 2.51 8.58 4.73
CA MET A 34 1.26 7.88 4.98
C MET A 34 0.29 8.20 3.84
N ILE A 35 -0.35 7.17 3.28
CA ILE A 35 -1.43 7.32 2.31
C ILE A 35 -2.65 6.63 2.90
N SER A 36 -3.72 7.37 3.17
CA SER A 36 -4.95 6.85 3.75
C SER A 36 -6.07 6.76 2.73
N PHE A 37 -6.81 5.65 2.80
CA PHE A 37 -8.06 5.43 2.08
C PHE A 37 -9.12 5.04 3.11
N GLY A 38 -10.33 5.50 2.91
CA GLY A 38 -11.40 5.23 3.85
C GLY A 38 -12.63 6.07 3.57
N ASP A 39 -13.44 6.20 4.60
CA ASP A 39 -14.70 6.93 4.59
C ASP A 39 -14.62 8.22 5.43
N SER A 40 -15.77 8.70 5.90
CA SER A 40 -15.89 9.89 6.73
C SER A 40 -15.06 9.84 8.04
N TYR A 41 -14.76 8.66 8.58
CA TYR A 41 -13.95 8.50 9.80
C TYR A 41 -12.45 8.78 9.59
N THR A 42 -12.03 8.89 8.33
CA THR A 42 -10.63 9.16 7.93
C THR A 42 -10.51 10.50 7.22
N MET A 43 -11.54 10.89 6.45
CA MET A 43 -11.58 12.04 5.55
C MET A 43 -11.20 13.41 6.14
N ARG A 44 -10.34 14.13 5.44
CA ARG A 44 -9.93 15.53 5.66
C ARG A 44 -10.28 16.48 4.51
N ASN A 45 -11.05 16.02 3.52
CA ASN A 45 -11.48 16.79 2.34
C ASN A 45 -10.29 17.42 1.57
N ILE A 46 -9.61 16.59 0.78
CA ILE A 46 -8.59 17.04 -0.16
C ILE A 46 -9.24 17.59 -1.45
N ASN A 47 -8.76 18.75 -1.92
CA ASN A 47 -9.03 19.22 -3.26
C ASN A 47 -8.07 18.52 -4.22
N LEU A 48 -8.60 17.64 -5.07
CA LEU A 48 -7.80 16.85 -6.00
C LEU A 48 -7.19 17.68 -7.15
N THR A 49 -7.65 18.92 -7.36
CA THR A 49 -7.13 19.79 -8.42
C THR A 49 -5.78 20.41 -8.04
N ASP A 50 -5.64 20.86 -6.80
CA ASP A 50 -4.46 21.57 -6.30
C ASP A 50 -3.72 20.82 -5.17
N LEU A 51 -4.24 19.65 -4.77
CA LEU A 51 -3.72 18.79 -3.72
C LEU A 51 -3.62 19.47 -2.34
N THR A 52 -4.55 20.39 -2.05
CA THR A 52 -4.65 21.07 -0.76
C THR A 52 -5.81 20.55 0.08
N TYR A 53 -5.67 20.61 1.41
CA TYR A 53 -6.77 20.28 2.33
C TYR A 53 -7.60 21.52 2.65
N MET A 54 -8.93 21.37 2.62
CA MET A 54 -9.85 22.49 2.85
C MET A 54 -9.66 23.11 4.25
N CYS A 55 -9.70 22.29 5.30
CA CYS A 55 -9.28 22.68 6.64
C CYS A 55 -8.99 21.45 7.53
N ARG A 56 -8.34 21.66 8.68
CA ARG A 56 -7.97 20.59 9.62
C ARG A 56 -9.18 19.88 10.24
N ASP A 57 -10.21 20.65 10.59
CA ASP A 57 -11.36 20.20 11.37
C ASP A 57 -12.62 20.04 10.49
N CYS A 58 -12.47 20.15 9.17
CA CYS A 58 -13.51 19.99 8.17
C CYS A 58 -13.83 18.50 7.97
N THR A 59 -14.16 17.80 9.06
CA THR A 59 -14.46 16.36 9.08
C THR A 59 -15.89 16.14 9.56
N SER A 60 -16.38 14.89 9.46
CA SER A 60 -17.68 14.51 10.00
C SER A 60 -17.76 14.53 11.53
N ALA A 61 -16.63 14.64 12.23
CA ALA A 61 -16.55 14.53 13.68
C ALA A 61 -16.55 15.90 14.41
N GLY A 62 -16.49 17.02 13.68
CA GLY A 62 -16.35 18.36 14.28
C GLY A 62 -14.97 18.65 14.87
N GLY A 63 -13.96 17.84 14.53
CA GLY A 63 -12.55 17.98 14.90
C GLY A 63 -11.66 17.13 13.99
N PRO A 64 -10.34 17.05 14.20
CA PRO A 64 -9.46 16.27 13.35
C PRO A 64 -9.77 14.76 13.44
N ASN A 65 -9.73 14.06 12.31
CA ASN A 65 -9.73 12.59 12.29
C ASN A 65 -8.38 12.04 12.77
N TYR A 66 -8.34 10.76 13.16
CA TYR A 66 -7.15 10.12 13.76
C TYR A 66 -5.88 10.24 12.91
N VAL A 67 -6.01 10.25 11.59
CA VAL A 67 -4.90 10.39 10.62
C VAL A 67 -4.15 11.71 10.82
N VAL A 68 -4.85 12.79 11.15
CA VAL A 68 -4.22 14.11 11.40
C VAL A 68 -3.36 14.05 12.66
N TYR A 69 -3.80 13.35 13.70
CA TYR A 69 -3.01 13.18 14.92
C TYR A 69 -1.77 12.30 14.67
N LEU A 70 -1.86 11.30 13.78
CA LEU A 70 -0.71 10.51 13.36
C LEU A 70 0.29 11.36 12.55
N GLU A 71 -0.19 12.19 11.61
CA GLU A 71 0.64 13.15 10.87
C GLU A 71 1.37 14.10 11.85
N ASP A 72 0.65 14.69 12.80
CA ASP A 72 1.22 15.60 13.79
C ASP A 72 2.29 14.93 14.66
N TYR A 73 2.06 13.68 15.05
CA TYR A 73 2.97 12.93 15.92
C TYR A 73 4.22 12.48 15.17
N THR A 74 4.04 11.93 13.97
CA THR A 74 5.14 11.33 13.17
C THR A 74 5.91 12.35 12.35
N LYS A 75 5.28 13.50 12.03
CA LYS A 75 5.76 14.47 11.04
C LYS A 75 5.94 13.88 9.65
N TRP A 76 5.25 12.78 9.35
CA TRP A 76 5.24 12.17 8.03
C TRP A 76 4.42 12.98 7.04
N VAL A 77 4.77 12.89 5.76
CA VAL A 77 3.92 13.40 4.67
C VAL A 77 2.64 12.58 4.63
N SER A 78 1.47 13.22 4.70
CA SER A 78 0.19 12.52 4.71
C SER A 78 -0.67 12.87 3.50
N TRP A 79 -1.08 11.84 2.76
CA TRP A 79 -2.03 11.92 1.65
C TRP A 79 -3.33 11.20 2.02
N ASP A 80 -4.38 11.97 2.28
CA ASP A 80 -5.69 11.43 2.60
C ASP A 80 -6.63 11.46 1.40
N LEU A 81 -6.90 10.26 0.89
CA LEU A 81 -7.77 10.00 -0.25
C LEU A 81 -9.10 9.36 0.19
N ALA A 82 -9.43 9.45 1.49
CA ALA A 82 -10.71 9.02 2.00
C ALA A 82 -11.86 9.90 1.48
N PHE A 83 -13.02 9.28 1.26
CA PHE A 83 -14.21 9.94 0.73
C PHE A 83 -15.43 9.58 1.57
N GLY A 84 -16.20 10.58 2.00
CA GLY A 84 -17.38 10.38 2.83
C GLY A 84 -18.37 9.40 2.19
N GLY A 85 -18.68 8.30 2.89
CA GLY A 85 -19.56 7.25 2.38
C GLY A 85 -18.91 6.27 1.40
N ALA A 86 -17.58 6.28 1.25
CA ALA A 86 -16.85 5.29 0.48
C ALA A 86 -17.16 3.88 0.98
N PRO A 87 -17.63 2.98 0.12
CA PRO A 87 -17.89 1.61 0.53
C PRO A 87 -16.61 0.77 0.52
N VAL A 88 -16.63 -0.30 1.31
CA VAL A 88 -15.60 -1.36 1.24
C VAL A 88 -15.58 -2.03 -0.13
N ASN A 89 -16.73 -2.07 -0.82
CA ASN A 89 -16.86 -2.61 -2.16
C ASN A 89 -17.99 -1.89 -2.91
N ASN A 90 -17.72 -1.47 -4.15
CA ASN A 90 -18.71 -0.86 -5.03
C ASN A 90 -19.96 -1.74 -5.26
N ALA A 91 -19.83 -3.07 -5.19
CA ALA A 91 -20.94 -4.01 -5.34
C ALA A 91 -21.91 -4.01 -4.14
N LEU A 92 -21.50 -3.48 -2.98
CA LEU A 92 -22.31 -3.41 -1.76
C LEU A 92 -23.17 -2.14 -1.70
N VAL A 93 -22.96 -1.19 -2.62
CA VAL A 93 -23.76 0.03 -2.71
C VAL A 93 -24.55 -0.02 -4.01
N HIS A 94 -25.87 0.12 -3.90
CA HIS A 94 -26.70 0.40 -5.06
C HIS A 94 -26.31 1.79 -5.59
N LYS A 95 -25.37 1.84 -6.55
CA LYS A 95 -25.20 3.02 -7.39
C LYS A 95 -26.42 3.07 -8.29
N SER A 96 -27.50 3.73 -7.86
CA SER A 96 -28.50 4.18 -8.85
C SER A 96 -27.72 5.07 -9.80
N ALA A 97 -27.60 4.66 -11.07
CA ALA A 97 -27.01 5.49 -12.10
C ALA A 97 -27.85 6.78 -12.17
N ARG A 98 -27.42 7.82 -11.44
CA ARG A 98 -27.91 9.16 -11.69
C ARG A 98 -27.11 9.61 -12.89
N SER A 99 -27.73 9.53 -14.06
CA SER A 99 -27.25 10.16 -15.28
C SER A 99 -26.98 11.63 -14.96
N GLU A 100 -25.74 12.05 -15.16
CA GLU A 100 -25.41 13.46 -15.38
C GLU A 100 -26.13 13.99 -16.61
#